data_AF-A0A9W6KMI0-F1
#
_entry.id   AF-A0A9W6KMI0-F1
#
_cell.length_a   1.000
_cell.length_b   1.000
_cell.length_c   1.000
_cell.angle_alpha   90.00
_cell.angle_beta   90.00
_cell.angle_gamma   90.00
#
_symmetry.space_group_name_H-M   'P 1'
#
loop_
_entity.id
_entity.type
_entity.pdbx_description
1 polymer ?
#
loop_
_entity_poly.entity_id
_entity_poly.type
_entity_poly.pdbx_seq_one_letter_code
_entity_poly.pdbx_strand_id
1 'polypeptide(L)' 'METDAKAEAVRFGGSPTFHVNGADLFDARATGALSCRIYTTAAGISGVPGVASLTTALRQRLGS' A
#
# COMPACT_ATOMS: atom_id res chain seq x y z
N MET A 1 -4.76 -2.66 11.78
CA MET A 1 -5.11 -1.29 12.20
C MET A 1 -6.46 -1.35 12.88
N GLU A 2 -6.68 -0.66 13.99
CA GLU A 2 -7.86 -0.89 14.85
C GLU A 2 -8.70 0.37 15.09
N THR A 3 -8.10 1.56 15.00
CA THR A 3 -8.81 2.85 15.19
C THR A 3 -8.29 3.89 14.22
N ASP A 4 -9.12 4.89 13.92
CA ASP A 4 -8.73 6.03 13.08
C ASP A 4 -7.60 6.84 13.72
N ALA A 5 -7.63 7.06 15.04
CA ALA A 5 -6.55 7.73 15.76
C ALA A 5 -5.20 7.00 15.60
N LYS A 6 -5.19 5.66 15.63
CA LYS A 6 -3.98 4.86 15.36
C LYS A 6 -3.58 4.93 13.89
N ALA A 7 -4.54 4.93 12.97
CA ALA A 7 -4.32 5.07 11.54
C ALA A 7 -3.66 6.42 11.20
N GLU A 8 -4.13 7.51 11.79
CA GLU A 8 -3.56 8.84 11.66
C GLU A 8 -2.14 8.91 12.23
N ALA A 9 -1.94 8.42 13.46
CA ALA A 9 -0.65 8.47 14.14
C ALA A 9 0.49 7.79 13.37
N VAL A 10 0.19 6.69 12.66
CA VAL A 10 1.17 5.97 11.84
C VAL A 10 1.07 6.26 10.34
N ARG A 11 0.30 7.27 9.94
CA ARG A 11 0.10 7.67 8.54
C ARG A 11 -0.35 6.51 7.64
N PHE A 12 -1.28 5.71 8.14
CA PHE A 12 -1.83 4.55 7.44
C PHE A 12 -2.41 4.94 6.08
N GLY A 13 -1.92 4.30 5.01
CA GLY A 13 -2.41 4.50 3.65
C GLY A 13 -3.53 3.54 3.23
N GLY A 14 -4.14 2.80 4.17
CA GLY A 14 -5.24 1.87 3.91
C GLY A 14 -4.82 0.42 3.62
N SER A 15 -5.75 -0.53 3.80
CA SER A 15 -5.53 -1.98 3.61
C SER A 15 -5.99 -2.50 2.25
N PRO A 16 -5.31 -3.49 1.65
CA PRO A 16 -4.03 -4.05 2.08
C PRO A 16 -2.88 -3.05 1.84
N THR A 17 -1.83 -3.14 2.66
CA THR A 17 -0.55 -2.43 2.44
C THR A 17 0.56 -3.46 2.35
N PHE A 18 1.53 -3.25 1.46
CA PHE A 18 2.68 -4.14 1.26
C PHE A 18 3.95 -3.38 1.63
N HIS A 19 4.61 -3.80 2.70
CA HIS A 19 5.85 -3.18 3.17
C HIS A 19 7.05 -4.10 2.95
N VAL A 20 8.19 -3.52 2.56
CA VAL A 20 9.50 -4.19 2.56
C VAL A 20 10.50 -3.29 3.28
N ASN A 21 11.23 -3.86 4.24
CA ASN A 21 12.19 -3.14 5.08
C ASN A 21 11.59 -1.85 5.69
N GLY A 22 10.33 -1.93 6.14
CA GLY A 22 9.59 -0.82 6.74
C GLY A 22 9.04 0.23 5.77
N ALA A 23 9.32 0.13 4.46
CA ALA A 23 8.84 1.07 3.45
C ALA A 23 7.64 0.49 2.67
N ASP A 24 6.62 1.31 2.41
CA ASP A 24 5.49 0.95 1.56
C ASP A 24 5.96 0.83 0.11
N LEU A 25 5.61 -0.27 -0.56
CA LEU A 25 5.99 -0.51 -1.96
C LEU A 25 5.29 0.42 -2.95
N PHE A 26 4.22 1.11 -2.53
CA PHE A 26 3.38 1.92 -3.43
C PHE A 26 3.20 3.37 -2.95
N ASP A 27 4.01 3.84 -2.00
CA ASP A 27 4.07 5.23 -1.52
C ASP A 27 2.70 5.88 -1.28
N ALA A 28 1.77 5.14 -0.66
CA ALA A 28 0.42 5.66 -0.54
C ALA A 28 0.33 6.84 0.43
N ARG A 29 -0.55 7.77 0.08
CA ARG A 29 -0.88 8.89 0.94
C ARG A 29 -1.69 8.42 2.14
N ALA A 30 -1.36 8.93 3.32
CA ALA A 30 -2.15 8.73 4.52
C ALA A 30 -3.58 9.23 4.32
N THR A 31 -4.56 8.44 4.75
CA THR A 31 -5.98 8.78 4.64
C THR A 31 -6.54 9.43 5.90
N GLY A 32 -5.82 9.32 7.02
CA GLY A 32 -6.27 9.80 8.34
C GLY A 32 -7.35 8.92 8.97
N ALA A 33 -7.66 7.77 8.37
CA ALA A 33 -8.72 6.88 8.83
C ALA A 33 -8.43 5.41 8.45
N LEU A 34 -9.21 4.50 9.01
CA LEU A 34 -9.31 3.14 8.54
C LEU A 34 -9.96 3.13 7.14
N SER A 35 -9.14 2.90 6.13
CA SER A 35 -9.59 2.86 4.75
C SER A 35 -9.10 1.60 4.03
N CYS A 36 -9.81 1.23 2.96
CA CYS A 36 -9.29 0.29 1.99
C CYS A 36 -8.41 1.02 0.98
N ARG A 37 -7.37 0.35 0.48
CA ARG A 37 -6.54 0.84 -0.60
C ARG A 37 -7.03 0.27 -1.93
N ILE A 38 -6.97 1.12 -2.93
CA ILE A 38 -7.38 0.81 -4.29
C ILE A 38 -6.16 0.99 -5.20
N TYR A 39 -5.98 0.04 -6.12
CA TYR A 39 -4.82 -0.07 -6.99
C TYR A 39 -5.25 0.00 -8.45
N THR A 40 -4.54 0.79 -9.24
CA THR A 40 -4.68 0.76 -10.69
C THR A 40 -3.94 -0.45 -11.25
N THR A 41 -4.63 -1.28 -12.02
CA THR A 41 -4.08 -2.46 -12.68
C THR A 41 -4.38 -2.43 -14.17
N ALA A 42 -3.78 -3.34 -14.93
CA ALA A 42 -4.06 -3.47 -16.36
C ALA A 42 -5.53 -3.82 -16.67
N ALA A 43 -6.24 -4.46 -15.73
CA ALA A 43 -7.66 -4.79 -15.85
C ALA A 43 -8.60 -3.69 -15.28
N GLY A 44 -8.04 -2.54 -14.88
CA GLY A 44 -8.76 -1.47 -14.20
C GLY A 44 -8.48 -1.44 -12.70
N ILE A 45 -9.43 -0.91 -11.95
CA ILE A 45 -9.29 -0.64 -10.52
C ILE A 45 -9.53 -1.92 -9.70
N SER A 46 -8.66 -2.22 -8.73
CA SER A 46 -8.75 -3.42 -7.88
C SER A 46 -8.39 -3.13 -6.42
N GLY A 47 -8.90 -3.94 -5.49
CA GLY A 47 -8.53 -3.91 -4.07
C GLY A 47 -7.14 -4.49 -3.77
N VAL A 48 -6.48 -5.10 -4.76
CA VAL A 48 -5.11 -5.63 -4.67
C VAL A 48 -4.29 -5.20 -5.88
N PRO A 49 -2.97 -5.01 -5.75
CA PRO A 49 -2.12 -4.68 -6.89
C PRO A 49 -2.06 -5.85 -7.88
N GLY A 50 -1.85 -5.53 -9.15
CA GLY A 50 -1.55 -6.55 -10.16
C GLY A 50 -0.22 -7.24 -9.86
N VAL A 51 -0.14 -8.55 -10.10
CA VAL A 51 1.04 -9.38 -9.80
C VAL A 51 2.32 -8.80 -10.42
N ALA A 52 2.25 -8.34 -11.67
CA ALA A 52 3.40 -7.73 -12.34
C ALA A 52 3.89 -6.45 -11.64
N SER A 53 2.96 -5.58 -11.21
CA SER A 53 3.30 -4.33 -10.50
C SER A 53 3.93 -4.62 -9.13
N LEU A 54 3.34 -5.55 -8.37
CA LEU A 54 3.90 -5.98 -7.08
C LEU A 54 5.29 -6.58 -7.23
N THR A 55 5.50 -7.45 -8.24
CA THR A 55 6.80 -8.06 -8.51
C THR A 55 7.85 -7.00 -8.89
N THR A 56 7.48 -6.01 -9.71
CA THR A 56 8.36 -4.90 -10.07
C THR A 56 8.75 -4.07 -8.85
N ALA A 57 7.79 -3.67 -8.01
CA ALA A 57 8.06 -2.89 -6.80
C ALA A 57 8.97 -3.66 -5.82
N LEU A 58 8.75 -4.96 -5.65
CA LEU A 58 9.61 -5.84 -4.85
C LEU A 58 11.05 -5.85 -5.38
N ARG A 59 11.25 -6.03 -6.69
CA ARG A 59 12.59 -6.04 -7.31
C ARG A 59 13.31 -4.71 -7.15
N GLN A 60 12.59 -3.60 -7.35
CA GLN A 60 13.15 -2.25 -7.18
C GLN A 60 13.64 -2.03 -5.74
N ARG A 61 12.88 -2.52 -4.76
CA ARG A 61 13.16 -2.32 -3.33
C ARG A 61 14.22 -3.26 -2.75
N LEU A 62 14.36 -4.45 -3.32
CA LEU A 62 15.33 -5.48 -2.90
C LEU A 62 16.65 -5.43 -3.69
N GLY A 63 16.63 -4.87 -4.91
CA GLY A 63 17.82 -4.69 -5.74
C GLY A 63 18.56 -3.36 -5.49
N SER A 64 18.21 -2.65 -4.41
CA SER A 64 18.87 -1.43 -3.95
C SER A 64 19.86 -1.72 -2.82
#